data_AF-A0A0D7AIY3-F1
#
_entry.id   AF-A0A0D7AIY3-F1
#
_cell.length_a   1.000
_cell.length_b   1.000
_cell.length_c   1.000
_cell.angle_alpha   90.00
_cell.angle_beta   90.00
_cell.angle_gamma   90.00
#
_symmetry.space_group_name_H-M   'P 1'
#
loop_
_entity.id
_entity.type
_entity.pdbx_description
1 polymer ?
#
loop_
_entity_poly.entity_id
_entity_poly.type
_entity_poly.pdbx_seq_one_letter_code
_entity_poly.pdbx_strand_id
1 'polypeptide(L)'
;MIWSSAQPHSVSDMVSRCFEGHERDLAAIWARDTLGLTEDQYYHKAQTTKNLAKPWAELSISEHVTSPQRHSASTTLLLDDSPLKARLQPWNHACIREYVEMQRQRDLEIMQAFSEEGESEFEDAVLSLKYDETLLAVIGVLDALKHESNVASWLRKGGLFHPGGRMRGLTGPVDSHSRTSSPVSPDCVEPGKLWFDDEPILNAWVLRGKAALRELDIPLTPGLFME
;
A
#
# COMPACT_ATOMS: atom_id res chain seq x y z
N MET A 1 -5.96 -6.46 8.61
CA MET A 1 -6.73 -5.55 9.48
C MET A 1 -7.20 -4.37 8.67
N ILE A 2 -8.44 -3.93 8.87
CA ILE A 2 -8.98 -2.67 8.34
C ILE A 2 -9.13 -1.67 9.49
N TRP A 3 -8.71 -0.43 9.28
CA TRP A 3 -8.93 0.66 10.23
C TRP A 3 -9.40 1.90 9.48
N SER A 4 -10.67 2.26 9.61
CA SER A 4 -11.29 3.36 8.86
C SER A 4 -11.72 4.51 9.77
N SER A 5 -11.69 5.73 9.22
CA SER A 5 -12.23 6.93 9.89
C SER A 5 -13.74 7.13 9.67
N ALA A 6 -14.37 6.27 8.86
CA ALA A 6 -15.81 6.25 8.61
C ALA A 6 -16.58 5.55 9.75
N GLN A 7 -17.88 5.83 9.84
CA GLN A 7 -18.72 5.23 10.87
C GLN A 7 -18.90 3.71 10.65
N PRO A 8 -19.19 2.93 11.71
CA PRO A 8 -19.27 1.47 11.62
C PRO A 8 -20.17 0.92 10.51
N HIS A 9 -21.33 1.54 10.27
CA HIS A 9 -22.26 1.10 9.22
C HIS A 9 -21.64 1.23 7.82
N SER A 10 -20.94 2.33 7.53
CA SER A 10 -20.28 2.54 6.23
C SER A 10 -19.11 1.58 6.06
N VAL A 11 -18.34 1.33 7.12
CA VAL A 11 -17.23 0.37 7.10
C VAL A 11 -17.73 -1.04 6.84
N SER A 12 -18.86 -1.42 7.46
CA SER A 12 -19.47 -2.74 7.25
C SER A 12 -19.87 -2.95 5.78
N ASP A 13 -20.54 -1.97 5.17
CA ASP A 13 -20.93 -2.04 3.75
C ASP A 13 -19.70 -2.13 2.84
N MET A 14 -18.72 -1.23 3.01
CA MET A 14 -17.47 -1.26 2.22
C MET A 14 -16.72 -2.58 2.35
N VAL A 15 -16.58 -3.13 3.56
CA VAL A 15 -15.86 -4.39 3.76
C VAL A 15 -16.60 -5.56 3.12
N SER A 16 -17.93 -5.63 3.24
CA SER A 16 -18.70 -6.71 2.61
C SER A 16 -18.57 -6.73 1.09
N ARG A 17 -18.48 -5.54 0.46
CA ARG A 17 -18.31 -5.40 -0.99
C ARG A 17 -16.88 -5.67 -1.45
N CYS A 18 -15.87 -5.26 -0.68
CA CYS A 18 -14.48 -5.40 -1.10
C CYS A 18 -13.86 -6.76 -0.77
N PHE A 19 -14.36 -7.47 0.24
CA PHE A 19 -13.77 -8.72 0.72
C PHE A 19 -14.61 -9.97 0.44
N GLU A 20 -15.86 -9.83 -0.03
CA GLU A 20 -16.71 -10.91 -0.57
C GLU A 20 -16.56 -12.27 0.14
N GLY A 21 -16.81 -12.33 1.46
CA GLY A 21 -16.73 -13.57 2.23
C GLY A 21 -15.38 -13.87 2.90
N HIS A 22 -14.35 -13.06 2.64
CA HIS A 22 -13.04 -13.09 3.30
C HIS A 22 -12.94 -12.16 4.51
N GLU A 23 -14.06 -11.64 5.04
CA GLU A 23 -14.04 -10.74 6.20
C GLU A 23 -13.47 -11.44 7.44
N ARG A 24 -13.67 -12.76 7.55
CA ARG A 24 -13.16 -13.60 8.64
C ARG A 24 -11.63 -13.77 8.62
N ASP A 25 -11.00 -13.53 7.47
CA ASP A 25 -9.55 -13.60 7.33
C ASP A 25 -8.88 -12.32 7.87
N LEU A 26 -9.66 -11.27 8.14
CA LEU A 26 -9.18 -10.02 8.73
C LEU A 26 -9.06 -10.16 10.25
N ALA A 27 -7.84 -9.99 10.77
CA ALA A 27 -7.58 -9.98 12.21
C ALA A 27 -8.41 -8.96 13.01
N ALA A 28 -8.85 -7.87 12.38
CA ALA A 28 -9.75 -6.87 12.95
C ALA A 28 -10.33 -5.95 11.87
N ILE A 29 -11.54 -5.47 12.10
CA ILE A 29 -12.22 -4.41 11.35
C ILE A 29 -12.58 -3.30 12.34
N TRP A 30 -11.88 -2.18 12.24
CA TRP A 30 -12.03 -1.04 13.14
C TRP A 30 -12.55 0.17 12.39
N ALA A 31 -13.53 0.85 12.98
CA ALA A 31 -14.19 2.03 12.41
C ALA A 31 -13.94 3.27 13.28
N ARG A 32 -14.68 4.35 13.01
CA ARG A 32 -14.54 5.65 13.67
C ARG A 32 -14.64 5.60 15.20
N ASP A 33 -15.46 4.70 15.72
CA ASP A 33 -15.67 4.43 17.14
C ASP A 33 -14.41 3.91 17.85
N THR A 34 -13.45 3.37 17.12
CA THR A 34 -12.18 2.86 17.65
C THR A 34 -11.06 3.90 17.72
N LEU A 35 -11.29 5.12 17.22
CA LEU A 35 -10.25 6.16 17.09
C LEU A 35 -10.02 6.98 18.37
N GLY A 36 -10.76 6.70 19.45
CA GLY A 36 -10.64 7.44 20.72
C GLY A 36 -11.13 8.89 20.62
N LEU A 37 -12.16 9.12 19.81
CA LEU A 37 -12.76 10.44 19.61
C LEU A 37 -13.71 10.80 20.77
N THR A 38 -13.84 12.08 21.05
CA THR A 38 -14.97 12.57 21.86
C THR A 38 -16.29 12.39 21.09
N GLU A 39 -17.42 12.48 21.78
CA GLU A 39 -18.75 12.40 21.15
C GLU A 39 -18.92 13.44 20.03
N ASP A 40 -18.55 14.70 20.30
CA ASP A 40 -18.57 15.79 19.31
C ASP A 40 -17.69 15.46 18.08
N GLN A 41 -16.46 15.02 18.33
CA GLN A 41 -15.56 14.59 17.26
C GLN A 41 -16.08 13.36 16.52
N TYR A 42 -16.87 12.50 17.15
CA TYR A 42 -17.45 11.32 16.52
C TYR A 42 -18.53 11.71 15.50
N TYR A 43 -19.40 12.67 15.82
CA TYR A 43 -20.51 13.08 14.95
C TYR A 43 -20.14 14.19 13.94
N HIS A 44 -19.01 14.87 14.11
CA HIS A 44 -18.58 15.96 13.23
C HIS A 44 -17.27 15.67 12.47
N LYS A 45 -16.95 16.51 11.48
CA LYS A 45 -15.67 16.42 10.75
C LYS A 45 -14.53 16.80 11.70
N ALA A 46 -13.70 15.84 12.05
CA ALA A 46 -12.55 16.03 12.91
C ALA A 46 -11.30 15.42 12.26
N GLN A 47 -10.13 16.03 12.52
CA GLN A 47 -8.87 15.38 12.21
C GLN A 47 -8.73 14.12 13.07
N THR A 48 -8.52 12.97 12.42
CA THR A 48 -8.39 11.69 13.11
C THR A 48 -6.92 11.28 13.22
N THR A 49 -6.61 10.41 14.18
CA THR A 49 -5.27 9.83 14.36
C THR A 49 -5.40 8.34 14.64
N LYS A 50 -4.64 7.54 13.90
CA LYS A 50 -4.54 6.09 14.05
C LYS A 50 -3.32 5.76 14.89
N ASN A 51 -3.51 5.69 16.21
CA ASN A 51 -2.43 5.38 17.14
C ASN A 51 -2.08 3.88 17.10
N LEU A 52 -0.98 3.50 16.46
CA LEU A 52 -0.58 2.09 16.33
C LEU A 52 -0.27 1.40 17.66
N ALA A 53 -0.07 2.13 18.76
CA ALA A 53 0.02 1.53 20.08
C ALA A 53 -1.25 0.73 20.46
N LYS A 54 -2.42 1.11 19.93
CA LYS A 54 -3.68 0.41 20.16
C LYS A 54 -3.69 -1.01 19.57
N PRO A 55 -3.51 -1.23 18.25
CA PRO A 55 -3.43 -2.59 17.71
C PRO A 55 -2.23 -3.38 18.24
N TRP A 56 -1.11 -2.74 18.60
CA TRP A 56 0.01 -3.46 19.24
C TRP A 56 -0.33 -3.99 20.64
N ALA A 57 -1.24 -3.33 21.34
CA ALA A 57 -1.68 -3.76 22.67
C ALA A 57 -2.79 -4.83 22.59
N GLU A 58 -3.68 -4.71 21.60
CA GLU A 58 -4.90 -5.51 21.48
C GLU A 58 -4.77 -6.74 20.55
N LEU A 59 -3.88 -6.72 19.56
CA LEU A 59 -3.74 -7.78 18.55
C LEU A 59 -2.44 -8.59 18.73
N SER A 60 -2.57 -9.91 18.66
CA SER A 60 -1.45 -10.88 18.67
C SER A 60 -1.14 -11.40 17.26
N ILE A 61 0.14 -11.69 16.99
CA ILE A 61 0.63 -12.21 15.69
C ILE A 61 0.17 -13.64 15.42
N SER A 62 0.02 -14.46 16.47
CA SER A 62 -0.43 -15.86 16.36
C SER A 62 -1.03 -16.33 17.68
N GLU A 63 -2.19 -16.95 17.62
CA GLU A 63 -2.83 -17.61 18.77
C GLU A 63 -2.16 -18.96 19.12
N HIS A 64 -1.32 -19.50 18.23
CA HIS A 64 -0.78 -20.86 18.32
C HIS A 64 0.70 -20.95 18.75
N VAL A 65 1.32 -19.85 19.17
CA VAL A 65 2.70 -19.85 19.69
C VAL A 65 2.68 -19.79 21.21
N THR A 66 3.55 -20.57 21.86
CA THR A 66 3.71 -20.68 23.32
C THR A 66 4.02 -19.36 24.05
N SER A 67 4.32 -18.30 23.30
CA SER A 67 4.41 -16.92 23.76
C SER A 67 3.69 -16.01 22.76
N PRO A 68 2.71 -15.18 23.19
CA PRO A 68 2.03 -14.26 22.29
C PRO A 68 3.02 -13.22 21.77
N GLN A 69 3.44 -13.37 20.52
CA GLN A 69 4.26 -12.36 19.86
C GLN A 69 3.32 -11.20 19.49
N ARG A 70 3.66 -10.00 19.95
CA ARG A 70 2.89 -8.79 19.64
C ARG A 70 3.52 -8.04 18.48
N HIS A 71 2.67 -7.42 17.66
CA HIS A 71 3.17 -6.46 16.67
C HIS A 71 3.81 -5.25 17.37
N SER A 72 4.73 -4.61 16.67
CA SER A 72 5.43 -3.41 17.14
C SER A 72 5.77 -2.50 15.96
N ALA A 73 6.49 -1.41 16.22
CA ALA A 73 7.04 -0.55 15.18
C ALA A 73 7.93 -1.31 14.16
N SER A 74 8.55 -2.42 14.57
CA SER A 74 9.41 -3.21 13.68
C SER A 74 8.62 -4.07 12.68
N THR A 75 7.34 -4.33 12.92
CA THR A 75 6.55 -5.36 12.21
C THR A 75 5.22 -4.84 11.69
N THR A 76 5.03 -3.51 11.68
CA THR A 76 3.72 -2.91 11.36
C THR A 76 3.89 -1.84 10.29
N LEU A 77 3.08 -1.91 9.25
CA LEU A 77 2.92 -0.84 8.27
C LEU A 77 1.47 -0.33 8.33
N LEU A 78 1.31 0.97 8.44
CA LEU A 78 0.07 1.69 8.22
C LEU A 78 0.06 2.18 6.78
N LEU A 79 -0.89 1.69 5.99
CA LEU A 79 -1.17 2.20 4.65
C LEU A 79 -2.33 3.20 4.76
N ASP A 80 -2.10 4.45 4.37
CA ASP A 80 -3.12 5.50 4.44
C ASP A 80 -2.77 6.65 3.49
N ASP A 81 -3.75 7.39 3.00
CA ASP A 81 -3.59 8.56 2.12
C ASP A 81 -3.18 9.85 2.86
N SER A 82 -3.28 9.87 4.20
CA SER A 82 -3.07 11.07 5.00
C SER A 82 -1.95 10.91 6.01
N PRO A 83 -0.84 11.67 5.88
CA PRO A 83 0.24 11.68 6.86
C PRO A 83 -0.23 12.07 8.28
N LEU A 84 -1.26 12.91 8.39
CA LEU A 84 -1.80 13.37 9.68
C LEU A 84 -2.40 12.24 10.51
N LYS A 85 -2.94 11.19 9.87
CA LYS A 85 -3.48 10.04 10.59
C LYS A 85 -2.36 9.22 11.25
N ALA A 86 -1.15 9.26 10.71
CA ALA A 86 0.02 8.53 11.23
C ALA A 86 0.92 9.37 12.14
N ARG A 87 0.53 10.58 12.54
CA ARG A 87 1.40 11.55 13.24
C ARG A 87 2.12 11.03 14.49
N LEU A 88 1.59 10.00 15.16
CA LEU A 88 2.20 9.40 16.35
C LEU A 88 3.26 8.33 16.03
N GLN A 89 3.21 7.74 14.84
CA GLN A 89 4.16 6.74 14.35
C GLN A 89 4.46 6.98 12.86
N PRO A 90 5.06 8.15 12.50
CA PRO A 90 5.26 8.53 11.10
C PRO A 90 6.16 7.53 10.35
N TRP A 91 7.10 6.90 11.06
CA TRP A 91 7.99 5.89 10.48
C TRP A 91 7.32 4.53 10.27
N ASN A 92 6.05 4.36 10.62
CA ASN A 92 5.29 3.17 10.30
C ASN A 92 4.26 3.43 9.19
N HIS A 93 4.32 4.56 8.50
CA HIS A 93 3.35 4.94 7.49
C HIS A 93 3.94 4.92 6.08
N ALA A 94 3.24 4.23 5.17
CA ALA A 94 3.39 4.43 3.74
C ALA A 94 2.20 5.26 3.25
N CYS A 95 2.46 6.54 2.95
CA CYS A 95 1.48 7.39 2.31
C CYS A 95 1.21 6.88 0.89
N ILE A 96 -0.05 6.72 0.49
CA ILE A 96 -0.42 6.40 -0.89
C ILE A 96 -1.19 7.55 -1.52
N ARG A 97 -1.25 7.55 -2.86
CA ARG A 97 -2.09 8.47 -3.61
C ARG A 97 -3.56 8.19 -3.28
N GLU A 98 -4.32 9.26 -3.07
CA GLU A 98 -5.77 9.17 -2.92
C GLU A 98 -6.40 8.79 -4.27
N TYR A 99 -7.30 7.80 -4.23
CA TYR A 99 -8.09 7.41 -5.40
C TYR A 99 -9.35 8.27 -5.47
N VAL A 100 -9.38 9.26 -6.36
CA VAL A 100 -10.50 10.20 -6.49
C VAL A 100 -11.32 9.94 -7.75
N GLU A 101 -12.43 10.67 -7.91
CA GLU A 101 -13.38 10.46 -9.01
C GLU A 101 -12.74 10.55 -10.39
N MET A 102 -11.70 11.38 -10.56
CA MET A 102 -10.97 11.50 -11.83
C MET A 102 -10.27 10.19 -12.21
N GLN A 103 -9.60 9.52 -11.26
CA GLN A 103 -8.97 8.21 -11.52
C GLN A 103 -10.04 7.15 -11.78
N ARG A 104 -11.13 7.17 -11.00
CA ARG A 104 -12.27 6.26 -11.19
C ARG A 104 -12.87 6.37 -12.58
N GLN A 105 -13.14 7.59 -13.05
CA GLN A 105 -13.71 7.83 -14.37
C GLN A 105 -12.78 7.33 -15.48
N ARG A 106 -11.48 7.61 -15.36
CA ARG A 106 -10.45 7.11 -16.30
C ARG A 106 -10.43 5.58 -16.34
N ASP A 107 -10.42 4.92 -15.18
CA ASP A 107 -10.36 3.46 -15.11
C ASP A 107 -11.64 2.82 -15.70
N LEU A 108 -12.81 3.45 -15.53
CA LEU A 108 -14.06 3.01 -16.15
C LEU A 108 -14.04 3.15 -17.67
N GLU A 109 -13.48 4.24 -18.21
CA GLU A 109 -13.31 4.43 -19.65
C GLU A 109 -12.40 3.36 -20.26
N ILE A 110 -11.32 3.00 -19.55
CA ILE A 110 -10.43 1.90 -19.94
C ILE A 110 -11.20 0.57 -19.98
N MET A 111 -11.96 0.28 -18.92
CA MET A 111 -12.78 -0.94 -18.85
C MET A 111 -13.81 -1.02 -19.97
N GLN A 112 -14.49 0.09 -20.29
CA GLN A 112 -15.45 0.16 -21.39
C GLN A 112 -14.79 -0.08 -22.75
N ALA A 113 -13.66 0.56 -23.02
CA ALA A 113 -12.91 0.38 -24.27
C ALA A 113 -12.51 -1.09 -24.49
N PHE A 114 -12.01 -1.77 -23.46
CA PHE A 114 -11.68 -3.20 -23.53
C PHE A 114 -12.89 -4.13 -23.69
N SER A 115 -14.11 -3.66 -23.36
CA SER A 115 -15.33 -4.45 -23.52
C SER A 115 -15.99 -4.32 -24.90
N GLU A 116 -15.73 -3.22 -25.60
CA GLU A 116 -16.37 -2.88 -26.88
C GLU A 116 -15.53 -3.23 -28.12
N GLU A 117 -14.21 -3.43 -27.97
CA GLU A 117 -13.31 -3.69 -29.11
C GLU A 117 -13.21 -5.18 -29.51
N GLY A 118 -13.68 -5.48 -30.72
CA GLY A 118 -13.07 -6.48 -31.59
C GLY A 118 -11.88 -5.87 -32.35
N GLU A 119 -10.80 -6.65 -32.49
CA GLU A 119 -9.50 -6.34 -33.10
C GLU A 119 -9.51 -5.24 -34.21
N SER A 120 -8.66 -4.21 -34.08
CA SER A 120 -7.57 -3.92 -35.06
C SER A 120 -7.20 -2.43 -35.32
N GLU A 121 -7.87 -1.38 -34.84
CA GLU A 121 -7.49 0.01 -35.26
C GLU A 121 -7.35 1.10 -34.17
N PHE A 122 -7.60 0.81 -32.89
CA PHE A 122 -7.44 1.78 -31.77
C PHE A 122 -6.28 1.49 -30.80
N GLU A 123 -5.40 0.56 -31.19
CA GLU A 123 -4.38 -0.06 -30.35
C GLU A 123 -3.44 0.94 -29.64
N ASP A 124 -2.86 1.90 -30.34
CA ASP A 124 -1.82 2.77 -29.75
C ASP A 124 -2.34 3.77 -28.69
N ALA A 125 -3.59 4.23 -28.83
CA ALA A 125 -4.20 5.16 -27.87
C ALA A 125 -4.68 4.42 -26.60
N VAL A 126 -5.30 3.25 -26.77
CA VAL A 126 -5.76 2.40 -25.66
C VAL A 126 -4.59 1.76 -24.91
N LEU A 127 -3.51 1.36 -25.60
CA LEU A 127 -2.26 0.89 -24.97
C LEU A 127 -1.58 1.94 -24.10
N SER A 128 -1.82 3.24 -24.37
CA SER A 128 -1.30 4.34 -23.54
C SER A 128 -2.11 4.55 -22.26
N LEU A 129 -3.36 4.08 -22.23
CA LEU A 129 -4.22 4.20 -21.06
C LEU A 129 -3.92 3.05 -20.10
N LYS A 130 -3.42 3.42 -18.93
CA LYS A 130 -3.17 2.50 -17.82
C LYS A 130 -4.18 2.76 -16.72
N TYR A 131 -4.68 1.67 -16.13
CA TYR A 131 -5.38 1.71 -14.86
C TYR A 131 -4.49 2.35 -13.78
N ASP A 132 -5.10 2.85 -12.70
CA ASP A 132 -4.32 3.15 -11.49
C ASP A 132 -3.56 1.91 -11.01
N GLU A 133 -2.23 2.03 -10.90
CA GLU A 133 -1.33 0.95 -10.48
C GLU A 133 -0.86 1.11 -9.02
N THR A 134 -1.51 1.98 -8.23
CA THR A 134 -1.07 2.30 -6.86
C THR A 134 -1.04 1.05 -5.99
N LEU A 135 -2.07 0.19 -6.05
CA LEU A 135 -2.09 -1.06 -5.29
C LEU A 135 -1.06 -2.08 -5.77
N LEU A 136 -0.73 -2.11 -7.07
CA LEU A 136 0.37 -2.94 -7.57
C LEU A 136 1.71 -2.48 -7.01
N ALA A 137 1.94 -1.16 -6.93
CA ALA A 137 3.12 -0.60 -6.30
C ALA A 137 3.18 -0.96 -4.80
N VAL A 138 2.05 -0.87 -4.09
CA VAL A 138 1.95 -1.28 -2.68
C VAL A 138 2.32 -2.76 -2.50
N ILE A 139 1.89 -3.65 -3.39
CA ILE A 139 2.28 -5.07 -3.34
C ILE A 139 3.81 -5.21 -3.48
N GLY A 140 4.44 -4.43 -4.38
CA GLY A 140 5.90 -4.39 -4.49
C GLY A 140 6.60 -3.91 -3.21
N VAL A 141 6.04 -2.91 -2.54
CA VAL A 141 6.53 -2.44 -1.23
C VAL A 141 6.39 -3.52 -0.16
N LEU A 142 5.23 -4.17 -0.09
CA LEU A 142 4.98 -5.26 0.86
C LEU A 142 5.93 -6.43 0.62
N ASP A 143 6.19 -6.78 -0.63
CA ASP A 143 7.18 -7.80 -1.00
C ASP A 143 8.59 -7.45 -0.49
N ALA A 144 9.05 -6.21 -0.63
CA ALA A 144 10.32 -5.77 -0.05
C ALA A 144 10.34 -5.89 1.48
N LEU A 145 9.26 -5.45 2.14
CA LEU A 145 9.16 -5.44 3.59
C LEU A 145 9.14 -6.86 4.20
N LYS A 146 8.69 -7.89 3.47
CA LYS A 146 8.77 -9.29 3.94
C LYS A 146 10.19 -9.73 4.30
N HIS A 147 11.21 -9.09 3.72
CA HIS A 147 12.62 -9.39 3.98
C HIS A 147 13.29 -8.45 4.97
N GLU A 148 12.54 -7.45 5.48
CA GLU A 148 13.04 -6.46 6.41
C GLU A 148 12.74 -6.85 7.85
N SER A 149 13.76 -6.77 8.71
CA SER A 149 13.61 -7.07 10.14
C SER A 149 12.98 -5.92 10.94
N ASN A 150 12.92 -4.71 10.36
CA ASN A 150 12.42 -3.53 11.03
C ASN A 150 11.80 -2.54 10.04
N VAL A 151 10.47 -2.60 9.90
CA VAL A 151 9.67 -1.72 9.04
C VAL A 151 9.94 -0.25 9.32
N ALA A 152 9.93 0.16 10.59
CA ALA A 152 10.12 1.56 10.94
C ALA A 152 11.51 2.10 10.58
N SER A 153 12.56 1.29 10.80
CA SER A 153 13.92 1.66 10.39
C SER A 153 14.06 1.74 8.88
N TRP A 154 13.42 0.82 8.15
CA TRP A 154 13.44 0.79 6.70
C TRP A 154 12.77 2.03 6.09
N LEU A 155 11.56 2.38 6.54
CA LEU A 155 10.87 3.60 6.12
C LEU A 155 11.68 4.86 6.44
N ARG A 156 12.23 4.95 7.66
CA ARG A 156 13.07 6.08 8.08
C ARG A 156 14.33 6.28 7.24
N LYS A 157 14.87 5.20 6.68
CA LYS A 157 16.04 5.23 5.78
C LYS A 157 15.67 5.55 4.33
N GLY A 158 14.41 5.87 4.05
CA GLY A 158 13.93 6.20 2.71
C GLY A 158 13.68 4.96 1.85
N GLY A 159 13.31 3.82 2.45
CA GLY A 159 13.09 2.56 1.73
C GLY A 159 12.15 2.68 0.53
N LEU A 160 11.08 3.48 0.64
CA LEU A 160 10.13 3.75 -0.44
C LEU A 160 10.74 4.44 -1.67
N PHE A 161 11.87 5.12 -1.53
CA PHE A 161 12.59 5.76 -2.63
C PHE A 161 13.68 4.86 -3.25
N HIS A 162 13.84 3.63 -2.74
CA HIS A 162 14.90 2.71 -3.15
C HIS A 162 14.34 1.30 -3.49
N PRO A 163 13.54 1.16 -4.57
CA PRO A 163 12.93 -0.12 -4.97
C PRO A 163 13.94 -1.25 -5.25
N GLY A 164 15.19 -0.90 -5.57
CA GLY A 164 16.31 -1.83 -5.79
C GLY A 164 17.06 -2.29 -4.53
N GLY A 165 16.59 -1.94 -3.33
CA GLY A 165 17.23 -2.32 -2.06
C GLY A 165 17.32 -3.83 -1.85
N ARG A 166 18.56 -4.35 -1.85
CA ARG A 166 19.02 -5.72 -1.48
C ARG A 166 18.01 -6.87 -1.63
N MET A 167 18.06 -7.56 -2.78
CA MET A 167 17.80 -9.02 -2.80
C MET A 167 18.91 -9.72 -2.00
N ARG A 168 18.64 -10.12 -0.76
CA ARG A 168 19.59 -10.92 0.03
C ARG A 168 19.45 -12.39 -0.39
N GLY A 169 20.23 -12.83 -1.39
CA GLY A 169 20.16 -14.23 -1.86
C GLY A 169 21.16 -14.73 -2.91
N LEU A 170 21.98 -13.87 -3.54
CA LEU A 170 23.00 -14.31 -4.51
C LEU A 170 24.35 -13.65 -4.21
N THR A 171 25.13 -14.23 -3.30
CA THR A 171 26.56 -13.91 -3.17
C THR A 171 27.35 -14.77 -4.17
N GLY A 172 27.53 -14.27 -5.38
CA GLY A 172 28.65 -14.65 -6.25
C GLY A 172 29.89 -13.79 -5.94
N PRO A 173 31.10 -14.20 -6.35
CA PRO A 173 32.32 -13.46 -6.04
C PRO A 173 32.28 -12.07 -6.68
N VAL A 174 32.73 -11.08 -5.91
CA VAL A 174 32.74 -9.68 -6.32
C VAL A 174 33.91 -9.47 -7.28
N ASP A 175 33.64 -9.54 -8.58
CA ASP A 175 34.54 -8.95 -9.57
C ASP A 175 34.37 -7.44 -9.49
N SER A 176 35.37 -6.80 -8.89
CA SER A 176 35.65 -5.40 -9.11
C SER A 176 35.81 -5.20 -10.61
N HIS A 177 35.05 -4.25 -11.18
CA HIS A 177 35.29 -3.45 -12.38
C HIS A 177 33.94 -3.15 -13.09
N SER A 178 33.48 -1.90 -12.90
CA SER A 178 32.57 -1.18 -13.80
C SER A 178 31.09 -1.61 -13.88
N ARG A 179 30.25 -0.94 -13.09
CA ARG A 179 29.35 0.10 -13.64
C ARG A 179 28.66 0.91 -12.55
N THR A 180 28.78 2.22 -12.73
CA THR A 180 28.22 3.31 -11.94
C THR A 180 26.70 3.29 -11.94
N SER A 181 26.10 3.05 -10.78
CA SER A 181 24.90 3.77 -10.37
C SER A 181 25.19 4.29 -8.97
N SER A 182 25.47 5.59 -8.89
CA SER A 182 25.59 6.26 -7.60
C SER A 182 24.27 6.05 -6.84
N PRO A 183 24.30 5.71 -5.54
CA PRO A 183 23.10 5.80 -4.73
C PRO A 183 22.60 7.24 -4.85
N VAL A 184 21.34 7.41 -5.23
CA VAL A 184 20.67 8.70 -5.24
C VAL A 184 20.88 9.29 -3.84
N SER A 185 21.63 10.39 -3.76
CA SER A 185 21.90 11.05 -2.49
C SER A 185 20.56 11.39 -1.82
N PRO A 186 20.44 11.30 -0.49
CA PRO A 186 19.22 11.71 0.21
C PRO A 186 18.83 13.19 -0.04
N ASP A 187 19.76 13.98 -0.60
CA ASP A 187 19.58 15.39 -0.99
C ASP A 187 18.83 15.57 -2.33
N CYS A 188 18.44 14.49 -3.03
CA CYS A 188 17.73 14.57 -4.33
C CYS A 188 16.20 14.62 -4.21
N VAL A 189 15.64 14.43 -3.01
CA VAL A 189 14.18 14.44 -2.82
C VAL A 189 13.74 15.86 -2.56
N GLU A 190 13.06 16.45 -3.54
CA GLU A 190 12.46 17.78 -3.38
C GLU A 190 11.55 17.79 -2.14
N PRO A 191 11.61 18.84 -1.29
CA PRO A 191 10.76 18.95 -0.11
C PRO A 191 9.28 18.82 -0.50
N GLY A 192 8.62 17.77 0.01
CA GLY A 192 7.19 17.53 -0.22
C GLY A 192 6.85 16.52 -1.33
N LYS A 193 7.82 16.05 -2.11
CA LYS A 193 7.59 14.99 -3.11
C LYS A 193 7.44 13.63 -2.42
N LEU A 194 6.36 12.92 -2.69
CA LEU A 194 6.14 11.56 -2.18
C LEU A 194 6.70 10.52 -3.18
N TRP A 195 6.95 9.29 -2.70
CA TRP A 195 7.58 8.24 -3.50
C TRP A 195 6.80 7.89 -4.78
N PHE A 196 5.48 8.08 -4.77
CA PHE A 196 4.60 7.83 -5.92
C PHE A 196 4.56 9.01 -6.91
N ASP A 197 5.09 10.18 -6.57
CA ASP A 197 5.20 11.34 -7.46
C ASP A 197 6.42 11.25 -8.38
N ASP A 198 7.32 10.30 -8.11
CA ASP A 198 8.44 9.99 -8.97
C ASP A 198 8.11 8.76 -9.82
N GLU A 199 7.80 8.99 -11.10
CA GLU A 199 7.33 7.95 -12.02
C GLU A 199 8.30 6.76 -12.16
N PRO A 200 9.63 6.96 -12.28
CA PRO A 200 10.60 5.85 -12.22
C PRO A 200 10.52 5.02 -10.92
N ILE A 201 10.39 5.66 -9.75
CA ILE A 201 10.25 4.95 -8.47
C ILE A 201 8.93 4.18 -8.43
N LEU A 202 7.82 4.82 -8.79
CA LEU A 202 6.49 4.17 -8.83
C LEU A 202 6.51 2.95 -9.76
N ASN A 203 7.01 3.11 -10.99
CA ASN A 203 7.08 2.03 -11.98
C ASN A 203 7.93 0.85 -11.49
N ALA A 204 9.04 1.11 -10.81
CA ALA A 204 9.86 0.05 -10.24
C ALA A 204 9.12 -0.74 -9.15
N TRP A 205 8.33 -0.07 -8.30
CA TRP A 205 7.46 -0.75 -7.33
C TRP A 205 6.34 -1.54 -8.01
N VAL A 206 5.70 -1.00 -9.05
CA VAL A 206 4.67 -1.70 -9.83
C VAL A 206 5.24 -2.98 -10.45
N LEU A 207 6.41 -2.91 -11.09
CA LEU A 207 7.06 -4.07 -11.69
C LEU A 207 7.37 -5.15 -10.66
N ARG A 208 7.85 -4.75 -9.48
CA ARG A 208 8.07 -5.67 -8.35
C ARG A 208 6.78 -6.29 -7.87
N GLY A 209 5.70 -5.52 -7.74
CA GLY A 209 4.39 -6.03 -7.33
C GLY A 209 3.81 -7.03 -8.32
N LYS A 210 3.89 -6.73 -9.62
CA LYS A 210 3.51 -7.67 -10.69
C LYS A 210 4.35 -8.96 -10.66
N ALA A 211 5.63 -8.88 -10.32
CA ALA A 211 6.46 -10.07 -10.12
C ALA A 211 6.01 -10.89 -8.91
N ALA A 212 5.77 -10.25 -7.77
CA ALA A 212 5.32 -10.92 -6.55
C ALA A 212 3.95 -11.61 -6.72
N LEU A 213 3.01 -11.00 -7.45
CA LEU A 213 1.73 -11.64 -7.77
C LEU A 213 1.91 -12.89 -8.66
N ARG A 214 2.78 -12.81 -9.67
CA ARG A 214 3.11 -13.96 -10.52
C ARG A 214 3.73 -15.11 -9.74
N GLU A 215 4.62 -14.82 -8.78
CA GLU A 215 5.23 -15.84 -7.91
C GLU A 215 4.21 -16.53 -6.98
N LEU A 216 3.09 -15.87 -6.69
CA LEU A 216 2.01 -16.40 -5.87
C LEU A 216 0.86 -17.00 -6.70
N ASP A 217 1.01 -17.07 -8.02
CA ASP A 217 -0.04 -17.50 -8.95
C ASP A 217 -1.36 -16.70 -8.83
N ILE A 218 -1.25 -15.41 -8.45
CA ILE A 218 -2.41 -14.50 -8.35
C ILE A 218 -2.57 -13.74 -9.68
N PRO A 219 -3.72 -13.88 -10.37
CA PRO A 219 -3.94 -13.20 -11.64
C PRO A 219 -4.08 -11.68 -11.47
N LEU A 220 -3.66 -10.95 -12.50
CA LEU A 220 -3.91 -9.51 -12.59
C LEU A 220 -5.29 -9.28 -13.19
N THR A 221 -6.26 -8.96 -12.34
CA THR A 221 -7.62 -8.59 -12.75
C THR A 221 -7.90 -7.14 -12.37
N PRO A 222 -8.55 -6.33 -13.23
CA PRO A 222 -9.06 -5.03 -12.84
C PRO A 222 -10.00 -5.17 -11.63
N GLY A 223 -9.85 -4.28 -10.64
CA GLY A 223 -10.69 -4.27 -9.43
C GLY A 223 -11.99 -3.49 -9.57
N LEU A 224 -12.42 -3.24 -10.81
CA LEU A 224 -13.67 -2.55 -11.12
C LEU A 224 -14.76 -3.57 -11.42
N PHE A 225 -15.98 -3.26 -10.99
CA PHE A 225 -17.17 -4.03 -11.30
C PHE A 225 -18.17 -3.10 -11.97
N MET A 226 -18.74 -3.51 -13.09
CA MET A 226 -19.94 -2.84 -13.61
C MET A 226 -21.12 -3.30 -12.75
N GLU A 227 -21.65 -2.41 -11.92
CA GLU A 227 -22.94 -2.63 -11.23
C GLU A 227 -24.11 -2.60 -12.22
#